data_AF-A0A831Z0Q8-F1
#
_entry.id   AF-A0A831Z0Q8-F1
#
_cell.length_a   1.000
_cell.length_b   1.000
_cell.length_c   1.000
_cell.angle_alpha   90.00
_cell.angle_beta   90.00
_cell.angle_gamma   90.00
#
_symmetry.space_group_name_H-M   'P 1'
#
loop_
_entity.id
_entity.type
_entity.pdbx_description
1 polymer ?
#
loop_
_entity_poly.entity_id
_entity_poly.type
_entity_poly.pdbx_seq_one_letter_code
_entity_poly.pdbx_strand_id
1 'polypeptide(L)' 'LRIYGNGILSSYKEVQHSLTDAVEKRPFDPDVVAQQEYDVWHMQPLLFVIESFEQLQDLFYQWARKKGLLS' A
#
# COMPACT_ATOMS: atom_id res chain seq x y z
N LEU A 1 -1.49 2.18 14.05
CA LEU A 1 -1.48 2.14 12.57
C LEU A 1 -1.89 3.52 12.07
N ARG A 2 -1.14 4.14 11.16
CA ARG A 2 -1.50 5.41 10.53
C ARG A 2 -1.71 5.15 9.04
N ILE A 3 -2.77 5.73 8.47
CA ILE A 3 -3.16 5.48 7.08
C ILE A 3 -2.62 6.61 6.22
N TYR A 4 -1.86 6.25 5.21
CA TYR A 4 -1.22 7.19 4.29
C TYR A 4 -1.52 6.75 2.85
N GLY A 5 -2.71 7.11 2.38
CA GLY A 5 -3.17 6.87 1.02
C GLY A 5 -4.41 7.71 0.74
N ASN A 6 -4.40 8.51 -0.34
CA ASN A 6 -5.48 9.45 -0.65
C ASN A 6 -6.85 8.77 -0.87
N GLY A 7 -6.87 7.48 -1.26
CA GLY A 7 -8.10 6.70 -1.38
C GLY A 7 -8.80 6.49 -0.03
N ILE A 8 -8.11 5.91 0.95
CA ILE A 8 -8.68 5.55 2.26
C ILE A 8 -9.05 6.79 3.09
N LEU A 9 -8.35 7.90 2.90
CA LEU A 9 -8.66 9.18 3.56
C LEU A 9 -9.95 9.84 3.04
N SER A 10 -10.50 9.40 1.91
CA SER A 10 -11.68 10.00 1.29
C SER A 10 -13.02 9.49 1.87
N SER A 11 -13.00 8.43 2.67
CA SER A 11 -14.21 7.87 3.29
C SER A 11 -13.94 7.38 4.71
N TYR A 12 -14.65 7.95 5.68
CA TYR A 12 -14.61 7.54 7.10
C TYR A 12 -14.82 6.02 7.28
N LYS A 13 -15.62 5.39 6.40
CA LYS A 13 -15.88 3.94 6.43
C LYS A 13 -14.66 3.11 6.00
N GLU A 14 -13.83 3.59 5.08
CA GLU A 14 -12.61 2.89 4.66
C GLU A 14 -11.52 2.97 5.74
N VAL A 15 -11.43 4.10 6.46
CA VAL A 15 -10.57 4.21 7.64
C VAL A 15 -10.97 3.21 8.72
N GLN A 16 -12.26 3.08 9.03
CA GLN A 16 -12.70 2.09 10.01
C GLN A 16 -12.46 0.66 9.53
N HIS A 17 -12.78 0.35 8.27
CA HIS A 17 -12.59 -0.97 7.69
C HIS A 17 -11.12 -1.41 7.70
N SER A 18 -10.20 -0.53 7.30
CA SER A 18 -8.74 -0.79 7.29
C SER A 18 -8.14 -1.07 8.68
N LEU A 19 -8.82 -0.64 9.75
CA LEU A 19 -8.42 -0.91 11.13
C LEU A 19 -9.00 -2.22 11.69
N THR A 20 -9.92 -2.88 10.96
CA THR A 20 -10.49 -4.17 11.37
C THR A 20 -9.59 -5.36 10.99
N ASP A 21 -9.91 -6.53 11.54
CA ASP A 21 -9.29 -7.82 11.19
C ASP A 21 -9.83 -8.41 9.87
N ALA A 22 -10.86 -7.79 9.28
CA ALA A 22 -11.38 -8.20 7.97
C ALA A 22 -10.42 -7.86 6.81
N VAL A 23 -9.40 -7.05 7.10
CA VAL A 23 -8.41 -6.59 6.12
C VAL A 23 -7.07 -7.18 6.47
N GLU A 24 -6.54 -7.97 5.54
CA GLU A 24 -5.20 -8.52 5.63
C GLU A 24 -4.17 -7.39 5.56
N LYS A 25 -3.17 -7.42 6.44
CA LYS A 25 -2.11 -6.41 6.51
C LYS A 25 -0.78 -7.10 6.25
N ARG A 26 -0.14 -6.76 5.12
CA ARG A 26 1.18 -7.31 4.75
C ARG A 26 2.25 -6.23 4.79
N PRO A 27 3.52 -6.57 5.02
CA PRO A 27 4.63 -5.63 4.80
C PRO A 27 4.64 -5.14 3.35
N PHE A 28 5.00 -3.88 3.15
CA PHE A 28 5.17 -3.33 1.80
C PHE A 28 6.30 -4.04 1.06
N ASP A 29 5.96 -4.63 -0.09
CA ASP A 29 6.92 -5.22 -1.03
C ASP A 29 6.58 -4.69 -2.44
N PRO A 30 7.46 -3.89 -3.07
CA PRO A 30 7.16 -3.27 -4.36
C PRO A 30 7.06 -4.28 -5.52
N ASP A 31 7.66 -5.48 -5.44
CA ASP A 31 7.46 -6.52 -6.46
C ASP A 31 6.06 -7.16 -6.34
N VAL A 32 5.53 -7.30 -5.12
CA VAL A 32 4.17 -7.81 -4.86
C VAL A 32 3.11 -6.75 -5.16
N VAL A 33 3.31 -5.52 -4.68
CA VAL A 33 2.38 -4.40 -4.88
C VAL A 33 2.18 -4.11 -6.36
N ALA A 34 3.25 -4.17 -7.17
CA ALA A 34 3.17 -3.93 -8.61
C ALA A 34 2.34 -4.99 -9.38
N GLN A 35 2.12 -6.16 -8.79
CA GLN A 35 1.33 -7.25 -9.38
C GLN A 35 -0.05 -7.40 -8.73
N GLN A 36 -0.32 -6.65 -7.66
CA GLN A 36 -1.56 -6.73 -6.93
C GLN A 36 -2.71 -6.15 -7.77
N GLU A 37 -3.71 -6.98 -8.06
CA GLU A 37 -4.94 -6.52 -8.69
C GLU A 37 -5.68 -5.55 -7.79
N TYR A 38 -6.26 -4.51 -8.40
CA TYR A 38 -6.96 -3.43 -7.71
C TYR A 38 -8.36 -3.26 -8.29
N ASP A 39 -9.36 -3.25 -7.39
CA ASP A 39 -10.76 -3.00 -7.73
C ASP A 39 -11.23 -1.69 -7.09
N VAL A 40 -11.72 -0.75 -7.90
CA VAL A 40 -12.21 0.56 -7.43
C VAL A 40 -13.59 0.52 -6.79
N TRP A 41 -14.39 -0.53 -7.04
CA TRP A 41 -15.79 -0.59 -6.63
C TRP A 41 -15.99 -1.26 -5.27
N HIS A 42 -14.99 -1.99 -4.78
CA HIS A 42 -15.07 -2.78 -3.55
C HIS A 42 -14.03 -2.35 -2.51
N MET A 43 -14.33 -2.64 -1.25
CA MET A 43 -13.37 -2.44 -0.15
C MET A 43 -12.17 -3.37 -0.33
N GLN A 44 -10.98 -2.83 -0.12
CA GLN A 44 -9.74 -3.58 -0.32
C GLN A 44 -9.57 -4.66 0.76
N PRO A 45 -9.48 -5.95 0.40
CA PRO A 45 -9.27 -7.02 1.37
C PRO A 45 -7.83 -7.09 1.89
N LEU A 46 -6.90 -6.40 1.21
CA LEU A 46 -5.47 -6.40 1.50
C LEU A 46 -4.94 -4.96 1.56
N LEU A 47 -4.15 -4.67 2.58
CA LEU A 47 -3.37 -3.44 2.73
C LEU A 47 -1.90 -3.73 2.96
N PHE A 48 -1.06 -2.81 2.48
CA PHE A 48 0.38 -2.86 2.70
C PHE A 48 0.79 -1.86 3.77
N VAL A 49 1.63 -2.31 4.69
CA VAL A 49 2.09 -1.56 5.86
C VAL A 49 3.53 -1.13 5.64
N ILE A 50 3.78 0.15 5.83
CA ILE A 50 5.12 0.76 5.86
C ILE A 50 5.48 1.12 7.30
N GLU A 51 6.75 0.95 7.66
CA GLU A 51 7.30 1.34 8.96
C GLU A 51 7.64 2.84 8.97
N SER A 52 8.09 3.38 7.83
CA SER A 52 8.38 4.81 7.65
C SER A 52 8.25 5.24 6.18
N PHE A 53 8.10 6.54 5.95
CA PHE A 53 8.14 7.11 4.58
C PHE A 53 9.53 6.99 3.93
N GLU A 54 10.58 6.91 4.73
CA GLU A 54 11.96 6.69 4.27
C GLU A 54 12.11 5.27 3.72
N GLN A 55 11.64 4.26 4.48
CA GLN A 55 11.60 2.87 4.03
C GLN A 55 10.83 2.73 2.71
N LEU A 56 9.67 3.37 2.59
CA LEU A 56 8.87 3.35 1.36
C LEU A 56 9.66 3.91 0.17
N GLN A 57 10.30 5.07 0.34
CA GLN A 57 11.09 5.70 -0.71
C GLN A 57 12.28 4.84 -1.12
N ASP A 58 13.04 4.32 -0.16
CA ASP A 58 14.21 3.49 -0.43
C ASP A 58 13.83 2.22 -1.19
N LEU A 59 12.80 1.51 -0.74
CA LEU A 59 12.30 0.31 -1.41
C LEU A 59 11.81 0.62 -2.83
N PHE A 60 11.10 1.73 -3.01
CA PHE A 60 10.65 2.16 -4.32
C PHE A 60 11.81 2.49 -5.26
N TYR A 61 12.81 3.25 -4.80
CA TYR A 61 13.99 3.60 -5.62
C TYR A 61 14.81 2.37 -5.99
N GLN A 62 15.02 1.45 -5.05
CA GLN A 62 15.71 0.19 -5.32
C GLN A 62 14.97 -0.64 -6.37
N TRP A 63 13.65 -0.76 -6.22
CA TRP A 63 12.81 -1.47 -7.17
C TRP A 63 12.83 -0.81 -8.55
N ALA A 64 12.68 0.50 -8.63
CA ALA A 64 12.65 1.23 -9.89
C ALA A 64 14.00 1.16 -10.63
N ARG A 65 15.13 1.22 -9.91
CA ARG A 65 16.47 0.95 -10.47
C ARG A 65 16.58 -0.48 -10.99
N LYS A 66 16.14 -1.48 -10.22
CA LYS A 66 16.13 -2.89 -10.63
C LYS A 66 15.30 -3.13 -11.90
N LYS A 67 14.21 -2.38 -12.09
CA LYS A 67 13.37 -2.44 -13.29
C LYS A 67 13.89 -1.59 -14.46
N GLY A 68 14.97 -0.83 -14.28
CA GLY A 68 15.50 0.08 -15.30
C GLY A 68 14.61 1.30 -15.58
N LEU A 69 13.75 1.67 -14.63
CA LEU A 69 12.83 2.80 -14.74
C LEU A 69 13.46 4.13 -14.30
N LEU A 70 14.65 4.07 -13.69
CA LEU A 70 15.44 5.23 -13.31
C LEU A 70 16.77 5.17 -14.06
N SER A 71 17.07 6.26 -14.77
CA SER A 71 18.34 6.50 -15.48
C SER A 71 19.47 6.85 -14.54
#